data_AF-A0A0C5FXE6-F1
#
_entry.id   AF-A0A0C5FXE6-F1
#
_cell.length_a   1.000
_cell.length_b   1.000
_cell.length_c   1.000
_cell.angle_alpha   90.00
_cell.angle_beta   90.00
_cell.angle_gamma   90.00
#
_symmetry.space_group_name_H-M   'P 1'
#
loop_
_entity.id
_entity.type
_entity.pdbx_description
1 polymer ?
#
loop_
_entity_poly.entity_id
_entity_poly.type
_entity_poly.pdbx_seq_one_letter_code
_entity_poly.pdbx_strand_id
1 'polypeptide(L)'
;MPRADQRDYERLARIARRRRVELGLALNDVNAKAGGLSNRTWQRVEKGLQIRETNYVKIDGLLRWAPGSCLGVLDGRDPVPVEGMENPDASGVQKSPLPQEIVDREALDTVQLALIATAKGTPAEEIREMSERVVRDLRERGLL
;
A
#
# COMPACT_ATOMS: atom_id res chain seq x y z
N MET A 1 3.50 -26.18 -4.52
CA MET A 1 2.93 -25.13 -5.39
C MET A 1 2.95 -25.65 -6.82
N PRO A 2 1.83 -25.64 -7.56
CA PRO A 2 1.84 -25.95 -8.98
C PRO A 2 2.85 -25.03 -9.66
N ARG A 3 3.72 -25.59 -10.48
CA ARG A 3 4.71 -24.81 -11.22
C ARG A 3 3.94 -24.09 -12.32
N ALA A 4 3.90 -22.75 -12.28
CA ALA A 4 3.26 -21.93 -13.30
C ALA A 4 3.65 -22.39 -14.71
N ASP A 5 2.68 -22.45 -15.61
CA ASP A 5 2.89 -22.94 -16.97
C ASP A 5 3.32 -21.79 -17.91
N GLN A 6 3.58 -22.12 -19.18
CA GLN A 6 4.01 -21.12 -20.16
C GLN A 6 2.96 -20.01 -20.39
N ARG A 7 1.66 -20.34 -20.28
CA ARG A 7 0.57 -19.38 -20.46
C ARG A 7 0.52 -18.37 -19.32
N ASP A 8 0.83 -18.80 -18.10
CA ASP A 8 0.93 -17.92 -16.94
C ASP A 8 2.04 -16.89 -17.10
N TYR A 9 3.21 -17.30 -17.61
CA TYR A 9 4.31 -16.36 -17.90
C TYR A 9 3.99 -15.41 -19.05
N GLU A 10 3.31 -15.88 -20.10
CA GLU A 10 2.84 -15.02 -21.20
C GLU A 10 1.80 -14.00 -20.73
N ARG A 11 0.90 -14.42 -19.82
CA ARG A 11 -0.07 -13.54 -19.16
C ARG A 11 0.65 -12.46 -18.36
N LEU A 12 1.62 -12.83 -17.52
CA LEU A 12 2.44 -11.87 -16.78
C LEU A 12 3.16 -10.90 -17.71
N ALA A 13 3.78 -11.40 -18.79
CA ALA A 13 4.51 -10.59 -19.74
C ALA A 13 3.63 -9.50 -20.37
N ARG A 14 2.41 -9.87 -20.79
CA ARG A 14 1.45 -8.95 -21.39
C ARG A 14 0.99 -7.88 -20.39
N ILE A 15 0.68 -8.27 -19.16
CA ILE A 15 0.23 -7.36 -18.10
C ILE A 15 1.36 -6.41 -17.70
N ALA A 16 2.57 -6.94 -17.46
CA ALA A 16 3.75 -6.16 -17.10
C ALA A 16 4.11 -5.11 -18.17
N ARG A 17 4.09 -5.50 -19.44
CA ARG A 17 4.35 -4.59 -20.56
C ARG A 17 3.32 -3.47 -20.64
N ARG A 18 2.03 -3.80 -20.48
CA ARG A 18 0.96 -2.81 -20.47
C ARG A 18 1.17 -1.80 -19.34
N ARG A 19 1.39 -2.29 -18.12
CA ARG A 19 1.63 -1.45 -16.96
C ARG A 19 2.84 -0.54 -17.12
N ARG A 20 3.95 -1.06 -17.67
CA ARG A 20 5.13 -0.26 -17.96
C ARG A 20 4.81 0.92 -18.88
N VAL A 21 4.01 0.69 -19.91
CA VAL A 21 3.58 1.73 -20.86
C VAL A 21 2.65 2.75 -20.18
N GLU A 22 1.71 2.31 -19.35
CA GLU A 22 0.85 3.19 -18.55
C GLU A 22 1.67 4.13 -17.65
N LEU A 23 2.77 3.62 -17.08
CA LEU A 23 3.68 4.39 -16.23
C LEU A 23 4.67 5.28 -17.02
N GLY A 24 4.62 5.27 -18.36
CA GLY A 24 5.56 6.02 -19.20
C GLY A 24 7.01 5.54 -19.09
N LEU A 25 7.23 4.31 -18.64
CA LEU A 25 8.57 3.78 -18.39
C LEU A 25 9.18 3.19 -19.66
N ALA A 26 10.30 3.75 -20.10
CA ALA A 26 11.13 3.16 -21.14
C ALA A 26 11.83 1.90 -20.62
N LEU A 27 11.93 0.88 -21.47
CA LEU A 27 12.64 -0.38 -21.17
C LEU A 27 14.16 -0.18 -21.37
N ASN A 28 14.81 0.46 -20.41
CA ASN A 28 16.23 0.82 -20.48
C ASN A 28 16.96 0.55 -19.14
N ASP A 29 18.30 0.66 -19.17
CA ASP A 29 19.15 0.36 -18.02
C ASP A 29 18.94 1.33 -16.86
N VAL A 30 18.66 2.60 -17.16
CA VAL A 30 18.43 3.64 -16.14
C VAL A 30 17.21 3.30 -15.29
N ASN A 31 16.08 2.99 -15.93
CA ASN A 31 14.84 2.65 -15.25
C ASN A 31 14.92 1.30 -14.54
N ALA A 32 15.55 0.30 -15.17
CA ALA A 32 15.77 -1.00 -14.54
C ALA A 32 16.59 -0.88 -13.25
N LYS A 33 17.67 -0.08 -13.30
CA LYS A 33 18.56 0.14 -12.15
C LYS A 33 17.86 0.88 -11.02
N ALA A 34 16.95 1.81 -11.33
CA ALA A 34 16.13 2.49 -10.32
C ALA A 34 15.28 1.51 -9.50
N GLY A 35 14.82 0.40 -10.10
CA GLY A 35 14.14 -0.70 -9.40
C GLY A 35 15.07 -1.79 -8.85
N GLY A 36 16.39 -1.61 -8.89
CA GLY A 36 17.36 -2.59 -8.38
C GLY A 36 17.49 -3.87 -9.22
N LEU A 37 17.12 -3.83 -10.51
CA LEU A 37 17.25 -4.94 -11.45
C LEU A 37 18.08 -4.57 -12.68
N SER A 38 18.52 -5.59 -13.44
CA SER A 38 19.11 -5.37 -14.76
C SER A 38 18.04 -5.32 -15.84
N ASN A 39 18.25 -4.50 -16.88
CA ASN A 39 17.36 -4.43 -18.03
C ASN A 39 17.13 -5.80 -18.68
N ARG A 40 18.18 -6.62 -18.78
CA ARG A 40 18.06 -8.00 -19.26
C ARG A 40 17.07 -8.83 -18.44
N THR A 41 17.02 -8.64 -17.13
CA THR A 41 16.04 -9.34 -16.26
C THR A 41 14.63 -8.84 -16.52
N TRP A 42 14.44 -7.53 -16.67
CA TRP A 42 13.14 -6.95 -17.05
C TRP A 42 12.64 -7.49 -18.39
N GLN A 43 13.51 -7.47 -19.41
CA GLN A 43 13.20 -7.98 -20.73
C GLN A 43 12.77 -9.45 -20.72
N ARG A 44 13.34 -10.27 -19.82
CA ARG A 44 12.91 -11.67 -19.68
C ARG A 44 11.46 -11.77 -19.23
N VAL A 45 11.06 -10.97 -18.24
CA VAL A 45 9.67 -10.93 -17.77
C VAL A 45 8.73 -10.50 -18.88
N GLU A 46 9.04 -9.43 -19.62
CA GLU A 46 8.20 -8.99 -20.75
C GLU A 46 8.24 -9.91 -21.97
N LYS A 47 9.09 -10.94 -21.96
CA LYS A 47 9.13 -12.03 -22.96
C LYS A 47 8.45 -13.32 -22.45
N GLY A 48 7.89 -13.32 -21.25
CA GLY A 48 7.27 -14.51 -20.66
C GLY A 48 8.29 -15.58 -20.29
N LEU A 49 9.50 -15.18 -19.90
CA LEU A 49 10.55 -16.10 -19.48
C LEU A 49 10.66 -16.11 -17.96
N GLN A 50 10.77 -17.30 -17.38
CA GLN A 50 10.98 -17.48 -15.95
C GLN A 50 12.25 -16.75 -15.48
N ILE A 51 12.14 -16.06 -14.35
CA ILE A 51 13.27 -15.47 -13.60
C ILE A 51 13.32 -16.03 -12.18
N ARG A 52 14.38 -15.68 -11.44
CA ARG A 52 14.49 -16.02 -10.01
C ARG A 52 13.38 -15.34 -9.23
N GLU A 53 12.84 -16.03 -8.24
CA GLU A 53 11.71 -15.56 -7.43
C GLU A 53 11.96 -14.19 -6.78
N THR A 54 13.17 -14.00 -6.24
CA THR A 54 13.60 -12.73 -5.64
C THR A 54 13.56 -11.54 -6.59
N ASN A 55 13.61 -11.77 -7.91
CA ASN A 55 13.51 -10.70 -8.89
C ASN A 55 12.05 -10.33 -9.23
N TYR A 56 11.07 -11.19 -8.96
CA TYR A 56 9.65 -10.81 -9.14
C TYR A 56 9.26 -9.68 -8.18
N VAL A 57 9.73 -9.71 -6.94
CA VAL A 57 9.48 -8.63 -5.96
C VAL A 57 10.04 -7.28 -6.45
N LYS A 58 11.18 -7.30 -7.15
CA LYS A 58 11.76 -6.09 -7.74
C LYS A 58 10.93 -5.57 -8.92
N ILE A 59 10.35 -6.47 -9.71
CA ILE A 59 9.42 -6.12 -10.77
C ILE A 59 8.13 -5.52 -10.19
N ASP A 60 7.62 -6.08 -9.08
CA ASP A 60 6.47 -5.52 -8.38
C ASP A 60 6.72 -4.04 -8.01
N GLY A 61 7.85 -3.76 -7.36
CA GLY A 61 8.23 -2.39 -7.00
C GLY A 61 8.39 -1.47 -8.22
N LEU A 62 9.07 -1.94 -9.27
CA LEU A 62 9.28 -1.18 -10.51
C LEU A 62 7.97 -0.81 -11.22
N LEU A 63 6.99 -1.73 -11.21
CA LEU A 63 5.68 -1.54 -11.85
C LEU A 63 4.62 -0.96 -10.91
N ARG A 64 5.04 -0.51 -9.71
CA ARG A 64 4.17 0.07 -8.69
C ARG A 64 3.02 -0.86 -8.35
N TRP A 65 3.34 -2.13 -8.12
CA TRP A 65 2.44 -3.17 -7.63
C TRP A 65 2.77 -3.56 -6.19
N ALA A 66 1.79 -4.11 -5.49
CA ALA A 66 2.00 -4.66 -4.15
C ALA A 66 2.98 -5.85 -4.23
N PRO A 67 3.88 -6.02 -3.25
CA PRO A 67 4.80 -7.16 -3.21
C PRO A 67 4.07 -8.49 -3.34
N GLY A 68 4.53 -9.35 -4.24
CA GLY A 68 3.91 -10.64 -4.53
C GLY A 68 2.89 -10.62 -5.67
N SER A 69 2.60 -9.46 -6.27
CA SER A 69 1.65 -9.35 -7.40
C SER A 69 2.06 -10.19 -8.60
N CYS A 70 3.35 -10.19 -8.98
CA CYS A 70 3.86 -11.03 -10.05
C CYS A 70 3.62 -12.53 -9.76
N LEU A 71 3.85 -12.99 -8.54
CA LEU A 71 3.59 -14.37 -8.15
C LEU A 71 2.09 -14.66 -8.14
N GLY A 72 1.27 -13.72 -7.67
CA GLY A 72 -0.18 -13.82 -7.75
C GLY A 72 -0.68 -13.99 -9.19
N VAL A 73 -0.09 -13.26 -10.14
CA VAL A 73 -0.38 -13.41 -11.57
C VAL A 73 -0.04 -14.80 -12.10
N LEU A 74 1.08 -15.36 -11.65
CA LEU A 74 1.48 -16.74 -11.98
C LEU A 74 0.57 -17.79 -11.32
N ASP A 75 -0.10 -17.43 -10.21
CA ASP A 75 -1.15 -18.24 -9.57
C ASP A 75 -2.55 -18.00 -10.17
N GLY A 76 -2.66 -17.22 -11.26
CA GLY A 76 -3.92 -16.91 -11.93
C GLY A 76 -4.72 -15.73 -11.33
N ARG A 77 -4.18 -15.01 -10.35
CA ARG A 77 -4.76 -13.77 -9.79
C ARG A 77 -4.40 -12.54 -10.63
N ASP A 78 -4.99 -11.39 -10.33
CA ASP A 78 -4.61 -10.11 -10.92
C ASP A 78 -3.55 -9.39 -10.07
N PRO A 79 -2.66 -8.57 -10.68
CA PRO A 79 -1.72 -7.76 -9.91
C PRO A 79 -2.47 -6.65 -9.19
N VAL A 80 -1.92 -6.18 -8.06
CA VAL A 80 -2.54 -5.12 -7.26
C VAL A 80 -1.73 -3.83 -7.40
N PRO A 81 -2.23 -2.80 -8.13
CA PRO A 81 -1.59 -1.49 -8.20
C PRO A 81 -1.50 -0.80 -6.84
N VAL A 82 -0.36 -0.14 -6.59
CA VAL A 82 -0.11 0.69 -5.40
C VAL A 82 -0.55 2.14 -5.61
N GLU A 83 -0.61 2.58 -6.88
CA GLU A 83 -1.19 3.87 -7.24
C GLU A 83 -2.70 3.82 -7.01
N GLY A 84 -3.16 4.59 -6.02
CA GLY A 84 -4.50 4.47 -5.47
C GLY A 84 -4.53 4.34 -3.94
N MET A 85 -3.38 4.14 -3.27
CA MET A 85 -3.34 4.21 -1.79
C MET A 85 -3.57 5.61 -1.20
N GLU A 86 -3.70 6.64 -2.05
CA GLU A 86 -4.18 7.98 -1.66
C GLU A 86 -5.69 8.15 -1.86
N ASN A 87 -6.36 7.24 -2.59
CA ASN A 87 -7.82 7.24 -2.78
C ASN A 87 -8.46 6.19 -1.85
N PRO A 88 -9.16 6.58 -0.78
CA PRO A 88 -9.83 5.64 0.12
C PRO A 88 -10.87 4.74 -0.55
N ASP A 89 -11.31 5.08 -1.77
CA ASP A 89 -12.33 4.35 -2.55
C ASP A 89 -11.76 3.35 -3.58
N ALA A 90 -10.45 3.10 -3.61
CA ALA A 90 -9.87 2.10 -4.51
C ALA A 90 -10.34 0.69 -4.12
N SER A 91 -11.39 0.22 -4.79
CA SER A 91 -11.99 -1.10 -4.63
C SER A 91 -10.94 -2.21 -4.75
N GLY A 92 -10.64 -2.87 -3.62
CA GLY A 92 -9.68 -3.98 -3.55
C GLY A 92 -8.68 -3.89 -2.40
N VAL A 93 -8.55 -2.74 -1.74
CA VAL A 93 -7.73 -2.61 -0.53
C VAL A 93 -8.59 -2.94 0.70
N GLN A 94 -8.40 -4.13 1.26
CA GLN A 94 -8.85 -4.41 2.63
C GLN A 94 -7.88 -3.76 3.60
N LYS A 95 -8.12 -2.49 3.99
CA LYS A 95 -7.56 -1.98 5.24
C LYS A 95 -8.27 -2.76 6.35
N SER A 96 -7.51 -3.40 7.24
CA SER A 96 -8.12 -3.90 8.47
C SER A 96 -8.71 -2.68 9.18
N PRO A 97 -10.04 -2.61 9.39
CA PRO A 97 -10.62 -1.51 10.13
C PRO A 97 -9.98 -1.55 11.52
N LEU A 98 -9.34 -0.45 11.93
CA LEU A 98 -8.93 -0.30 13.31
C LEU A 98 -10.24 -0.25 14.12
N PRO A 99 -10.43 -1.08 15.16
CA PRO A 99 -11.57 -0.96 16.04
C PRO A 99 -11.74 0.49 16.52
N GLN A 100 -12.96 1.01 16.41
CA GLN A 100 -13.24 2.41 16.73
C GLN A 100 -12.85 2.74 18.18
N GLU A 101 -12.94 1.76 19.08
CA GLU A 101 -12.55 1.88 20.48
C GLU A 101 -11.05 2.16 20.67
N ILE A 102 -10.21 1.75 19.71
CA ILE A 102 -8.77 2.05 19.71
C ILE A 102 -8.54 3.48 19.25
N VAL A 103 -9.22 3.91 18.18
CA VAL A 103 -9.15 5.27 17.65
C VAL A 103 -9.59 6.29 18.70
N ASP A 104 -10.73 6.04 19.35
CA ASP A 104 -11.26 6.92 20.38
C ASP A 104 -10.29 7.08 21.56
N ARG A 105 -9.65 5.97 21.97
CA ARG A 105 -8.73 5.96 23.11
C ARG A 105 -7.46 6.74 22.81
N GLU A 106 -6.85 6.51 21.64
CA GLU A 106 -5.67 7.26 21.22
C GLU A 106 -5.98 8.76 21.07
N ALA A 107 -7.15 9.10 20.53
CA ALA A 107 -7.59 10.48 20.44
C ALA A 107 -7.76 11.12 21.82
N LEU A 108 -8.38 10.41 22.77
CA LEU A 108 -8.57 10.88 24.14
C LEU A 108 -7.24 11.14 24.85
N ASP A 109 -6.31 10.19 24.78
CA ASP A 109 -4.98 10.31 25.39
C ASP A 109 -4.21 11.50 24.81
N THR A 110 -4.26 11.67 23.48
CA THR A 110 -3.58 12.77 22.78
C THR A 110 -4.15 14.14 23.18
N VAL A 111 -5.48 14.27 23.19
CA VAL A 111 -6.14 15.53 23.60
C VAL A 111 -5.89 15.83 25.07
N GLN A 112 -5.96 14.82 25.94
CA GLN A 112 -5.69 14.97 27.36
C GLN A 112 -4.24 15.43 27.62
N LEU A 113 -3.26 14.84 26.93
CA LEU A 113 -1.86 15.25 27.03
C LEU A 113 -1.66 16.71 26.58
N ALA A 114 -2.31 17.11 25.48
CA ALA A 114 -2.27 18.48 24.98
C ALA A 114 -2.90 19.47 25.97
N LEU A 115 -4.02 19.10 26.60
CA LEU A 115 -4.67 19.91 27.62
C LEU A 115 -3.81 20.05 28.88
N ILE A 116 -3.18 18.97 29.38
CA ILE A 116 -2.25 19.04 30.51
C ILE A 116 -1.09 20.01 30.21
N ALA A 117 -0.58 20.00 28.98
CA ALA A 117 0.53 20.85 28.58
C ALA A 117 0.15 22.34 28.44
N THR A 118 -1.11 22.66 28.14
CA THR A 118 -1.53 24.01 27.73
C THR A 118 -2.50 24.69 28.71
N ALA A 119 -3.34 23.92 29.41
CA ALA A 119 -4.35 24.41 30.33
C ALA A 119 -3.76 24.59 31.74
N LYS A 120 -3.30 25.81 32.04
CA LYS A 120 -2.71 26.15 33.34
C LYS A 120 -3.80 26.31 34.40
N GLY A 121 -3.64 25.61 35.53
CA GLY A 121 -4.52 25.75 36.70
C GLY A 121 -5.87 25.03 36.57
N THR A 122 -6.05 24.24 35.52
CA THR A 122 -7.26 23.42 35.33
C THR A 122 -7.16 22.14 36.16
N PRO A 123 -8.18 21.79 36.97
CA PRO A 123 -8.25 20.52 37.68
C PRO A 123 -8.23 19.32 36.73
N ALA A 124 -7.71 18.19 37.21
CA ALA A 124 -7.62 16.96 36.42
C ALA A 124 -9.00 16.44 35.96
N GLU A 125 -10.05 16.60 36.76
CA GLU A 125 -11.42 16.21 36.38
C GLU A 125 -11.93 17.03 35.21
N GLU A 126 -11.72 18.35 35.23
CA GLU A 126 -12.16 19.26 34.16
C GLU A 126 -11.38 19.01 32.86
N ILE A 127 -10.07 18.69 32.95
CA ILE A 127 -9.27 18.25 31.79
C ILE A 127 -9.86 16.98 31.16
N ARG A 128 -10.31 16.02 31.97
CA ARG A 128 -10.91 14.77 31.48
C ARG A 128 -12.25 15.00 30.81
N GLU A 129 -13.12 15.82 31.41
CA GLU A 129 -14.40 16.17 30.80
C GLU A 129 -14.21 16.90 29.46
N MET A 130 -13.22 17.79 29.37
CA MET A 130 -12.86 18.47 28.14
C MET A 130 -12.36 17.51 27.06
N SER A 131 -11.47 16.55 27.40
CA SER A 131 -10.98 15.58 26.41
C SER A 131 -12.09 14.66 25.91
N GLU A 132 -12.96 14.16 26.79
CA GLU A 132 -14.13 13.35 26.43
C GLU A 132 -15.09 14.10 25.49
N ARG A 133 -15.30 15.40 25.74
CA ARG A 133 -16.13 16.25 24.88
C ARG A 133 -15.50 16.45 23.50
N VAL A 134 -14.21 16.74 23.42
CA VAL A 134 -13.51 16.94 22.15
C VAL A 134 -13.55 15.68 21.29
N VAL A 135 -13.27 14.51 21.86
CA VAL A 135 -13.30 13.23 21.12
C VAL A 135 -14.71 12.94 20.59
N ARG A 136 -15.76 13.23 21.37
CA ARG A 136 -17.16 13.12 20.95
C ARG A 136 -17.46 14.03 19.75
N ASP A 137 -17.07 15.31 19.84
CA ASP A 137 -17.30 16.28 18.76
C ASP A 137 -16.56 15.90 17.47
N LEU A 138 -15.37 15.30 17.58
CA LEU A 138 -14.61 14.79 16.43
C LEU A 138 -15.31 13.61 15.75
N ARG A 139 -15.85 12.67 16.54
CA ARG A 139 -16.66 11.55 16.04
C ARG A 139 -17.92 12.05 15.33
N GLU A 140 -18.66 12.97 15.93
CA GLU A 140 -19.91 13.50 15.34
C GLU A 140 -19.66 14.21 14.00
N ARG A 141 -18.45 14.73 13.78
CA ARG A 141 -18.01 15.36 12.53
C ARG A 141 -17.39 14.40 11.53
N GLY A 142 -17.26 13.11 11.86
CA GLY A 142 -16.61 12.10 11.01
C GLY A 142 -15.12 12.32 10.80
N LEU A 143 -14.46 12.99 11.75
CA LEU A 143 -13.00 13.21 11.74
C LEU A 143 -12.23 12.07 12.42
N LEU A 144 -12.95 11.17 13.10
CA LEU A 144 -12.50 9.92 13.72
C LEU A 144 -13.49 8.81 13.39
#